data_AF-A0A968WJQ7-F1
#
_entry.id   AF-A0A968WJQ7-F1
#
_cell.length_a   1.000
_cell.length_b   1.000
_cell.length_c   1.000
_cell.angle_alpha   90.00
_cell.angle_beta   90.00
_cell.angle_gamma   90.00
#
_symmetry.space_group_name_H-M   'P 1'
#
loop_
_entity.id
_entity.type
_entity.pdbx_description
1 polymer ?
#
loop_
_entity_poly.entity_id
_entity_poly.type
_entity_poly.pdbx_seq_one_letter_code
_entity_poly.pdbx_strand_id
1 'polypeptide(L)'
;MELLDGNNQPRESNVTVSFLNNMTGNAVYEFVHYLDSRGRPDSVQLDPVLSYDIVVNTVPQVIRRNVNITNGVHNVIRIPAAQGNLRVDQQGRNAPFPVVVRRKGQAAILNTQLAKESFRYLAGDYEIETLTLPRRKFDVTIEPGDTKAITLP
;
A
#
# COMPACT_ATOMS: atom_id res chain seq x y z
N MET A 1 6.18 -5.19 14.96
CA MET A 1 6.50 -4.59 13.63
C MET A 1 5.81 -3.24 13.55
N GLU A 2 6.40 -2.26 12.88
CA GLU A 2 5.84 -0.91 12.77
C GLU A 2 5.79 -0.50 11.29
N LEU A 3 4.60 -0.15 10.80
CA LEU A 3 4.42 0.47 9.50
C LEU A 3 4.38 1.98 9.65
N LEU A 4 5.25 2.69 8.93
CA LEU A 4 5.43 4.13 9.09
C LEU A 4 4.61 4.91 8.09
N ASP A 5 3.95 5.97 8.58
CA ASP A 5 3.23 6.97 7.79
C ASP A 5 4.18 7.99 7.14
N GLY A 6 3.61 8.99 6.47
CA GLY A 6 4.38 10.06 5.81
C GLY A 6 5.23 10.92 6.75
N ASN A 7 4.94 10.89 8.06
CA ASN A 7 5.67 11.60 9.11
C ASN A 7 6.66 10.68 9.86
N ASN A 8 6.92 9.48 9.34
CA ASN A 8 7.71 8.42 9.99
C ASN A 8 7.14 7.95 11.34
N GLN A 9 5.83 8.08 11.57
CA GLN A 9 5.17 7.62 12.78
C GLN A 9 4.55 6.23 12.54
N PRO A 10 4.55 5.32 13.54
CA PRO A 10 4.02 3.96 13.40
C PRO A 10 2.48 3.94 13.44
N ARG A 11 1.84 4.52 12.42
CA ARG A 11 0.39 4.76 12.36
C ARG A 11 -0.29 4.02 11.21
N GLU A 12 0.48 3.47 10.27
CA GLU A 12 -0.09 2.71 9.17
C GLU A 12 -0.58 1.35 9.66
N SER A 13 -1.77 0.95 9.20
CA SER A 13 -2.48 -0.22 9.71
C SER A 13 -3.51 -0.72 8.71
N ASN A 14 -4.16 -1.84 9.04
CA ASN A 14 -5.14 -2.55 8.22
C ASN A 14 -4.59 -2.94 6.84
N VAL A 15 -3.39 -3.54 6.83
CA VAL A 15 -2.75 -4.06 5.63
C VAL A 15 -2.17 -5.45 5.91
N THR A 16 -2.32 -6.37 4.96
CA THR A 16 -1.75 -7.71 5.08
C THR A 16 -0.22 -7.64 4.95
N VAL A 17 0.47 -8.31 5.86
CA VAL A 17 1.93 -8.45 5.85
C VAL A 17 2.27 -9.92 5.81
N SER A 18 3.17 -10.29 4.89
CA SER A 18 3.65 -11.65 4.70
C SER A 18 5.16 -11.70 4.96
N PHE A 19 5.58 -12.61 5.84
CA PHE A 19 6.98 -12.94 6.11
C PHE A 19 7.35 -14.18 5.30
N LEU A 20 8.17 -13.97 4.27
CA LEU A 20 8.64 -15.03 3.40
C LEU A 20 10.02 -15.49 3.85
N ASN A 21 10.28 -16.80 3.87
CA ASN A 21 11.63 -17.30 4.03
C ASN A 21 12.49 -16.82 2.83
N ASN A 22 13.58 -16.12 3.08
CA ASN A 22 14.36 -15.50 2.01
C ASN A 22 15.07 -16.50 1.07
N MET A 23 15.29 -17.74 1.52
CA MET A 23 15.93 -18.79 0.72
C MET A 23 14.91 -19.51 -0.17
N THR A 24 13.71 -19.79 0.35
CA THR A 24 12.70 -20.60 -0.38
C THR A 24 11.61 -19.76 -1.03
N GLY A 25 11.42 -18.51 -0.59
CA GLY A 25 10.32 -17.64 -1.02
C GLY A 25 8.96 -18.01 -0.43
N ASN A 26 8.88 -19.08 0.36
CA ASN A 26 7.61 -19.54 0.94
C ASN A 26 7.16 -18.64 2.09
N ALA A 27 5.86 -18.36 2.14
CA ALA A 27 5.26 -17.65 3.27
C ALA A 27 5.35 -18.51 4.53
N VAL A 28 6.06 -17.99 5.53
CA VAL A 28 6.21 -18.60 6.86
C VAL A 28 5.14 -18.08 7.80
N TYR A 29 4.82 -16.78 7.68
CA TYR A 29 3.81 -16.14 8.51
C TYR A 29 3.08 -15.06 7.71
N GLU A 30 1.78 -14.94 7.90
CA GLU A 30 0.95 -13.92 7.26
C GLU A 30 -0.12 -13.44 8.23
N PHE A 31 -0.32 -12.14 8.30
CA PHE A 31 -1.31 -11.52 9.18
C PHE A 31 -1.74 -10.17 8.65
N VAL A 32 -2.91 -9.71 9.10
CA VAL A 32 -3.32 -8.32 8.90
C VAL A 32 -2.70 -7.49 10.01
N HIS A 33 -1.88 -6.51 9.65
CA HIS A 33 -1.27 -5.60 10.61
C HIS A 33 -2.34 -4.65 11.19
N TYR A 34 -2.66 -4.81 12.47
CA TYR A 34 -3.60 -3.97 13.20
C TYR A 34 -2.88 -3.14 14.29
N LEU A 35 -3.46 -1.98 14.64
CA LEU A 35 -3.05 -1.16 15.78
C LEU A 35 -4.16 -1.18 16.82
N ASP A 36 -3.82 -1.48 18.08
CA ASP A 36 -4.79 -1.45 19.18
C ASP A 36 -5.32 -0.03 19.46
N SER A 37 -6.29 0.11 20.36
CA SER A 37 -6.88 1.40 20.74
C SER A 37 -5.87 2.40 21.36
N ARG A 38 -4.66 1.94 21.69
CA ARG A 38 -3.55 2.75 22.20
C ARG A 38 -2.45 2.96 21.15
N GLY A 39 -2.69 2.56 19.90
CA GLY A 39 -1.76 2.70 18.79
C GLY A 39 -0.58 1.72 18.82
N ARG A 40 -0.70 0.61 19.56
CA ARG A 40 0.38 -0.39 19.63
C ARG A 40 0.16 -1.49 18.59
N PRO A 41 1.21 -1.87 17.86
CA PRO A 41 1.12 -2.95 16.88
C PRO A 41 1.18 -4.34 17.50
N ASP A 42 0.65 -5.32 16.79
CA ASP A 42 0.78 -6.73 17.15
C ASP A 42 2.25 -7.20 17.11
N SER A 43 2.56 -8.15 18.00
CA SER A 43 3.86 -8.82 18.05
C SER A 43 3.77 -10.19 17.37
N VAL A 44 4.80 -10.52 16.59
CA VAL A 44 4.88 -11.78 15.85
C VAL A 44 6.05 -12.60 16.40
N GLN A 45 5.82 -13.89 16.61
CA GLN A 45 6.88 -14.85 16.95
C GLN A 45 7.42 -15.47 15.66
N LEU A 46 8.72 -15.38 15.46
CA LEU A 46 9.42 -15.89 14.29
C LEU A 46 10.63 -16.73 14.74
N ASP A 47 11.07 -17.64 13.87
CA ASP A 47 12.29 -18.40 14.08
C ASP A 47 13.51 -17.50 13.82
N PRO A 48 14.37 -17.25 14.81
CA PRO A 48 15.53 -16.38 14.64
C PRO A 48 16.66 -17.00 13.80
N VAL A 49 16.61 -18.30 13.51
CA VAL A 49 17.57 -18.97 12.62
C VAL A 49 17.30 -18.61 11.15
N LEU A 50 16.05 -18.29 10.82
CA LEU A 50 15.66 -17.94 9.46
C LEU A 50 15.88 -16.45 9.19
N SER A 51 16.15 -16.15 7.92
CA SER A 51 16.12 -14.80 7.38
C SER A 51 14.86 -14.61 6.53
N TYR A 52 14.29 -13.41 6.56
CA TYR A 52 12.98 -13.14 5.98
C TYR A 52 12.98 -12.01 4.96
N ASP A 53 12.17 -12.17 3.91
CA ASP A 53 11.69 -11.07 3.08
C ASP A 53 10.28 -10.70 3.55
N ILE A 54 10.08 -9.44 3.94
CA ILE A 54 8.78 -8.95 4.43
C ILE A 54 8.08 -8.22 3.29
N VAL A 55 6.90 -8.70 2.94
CA VAL A 55 6.04 -8.11 1.92
C VAL A 55 4.86 -7.43 2.61
N VAL A 56 4.78 -6.12 2.49
CA VAL A 56 3.60 -5.34 2.90
C VAL A 56 2.72 -5.21 1.66
N ASN A 57 1.51 -5.77 1.73
CA ASN A 57 0.56 -5.85 0.62
C ASN A 57 -0.21 -4.53 0.40
N THR A 58 0.53 -3.42 0.37
CA THR A 58 0.04 -2.15 -0.15
C THR A 58 -0.09 -2.21 -1.68
N VAL A 59 -0.76 -1.23 -2.28
CA VAL A 59 -0.84 -1.08 -3.74
C VAL A 59 -0.12 0.20 -4.12
N PRO A 60 1.06 0.13 -4.75
CA PRO A 60 1.92 -1.04 -5.02
C PRO A 60 2.55 -1.65 -3.75
N GLN A 61 2.97 -2.92 -3.81
CA GLN A 61 3.59 -3.63 -2.68
C GLN A 61 4.93 -3.01 -2.27
N VAL A 62 5.22 -3.07 -0.96
CA VAL A 62 6.51 -2.70 -0.38
C VAL A 62 7.22 -3.94 0.13
N ILE A 63 8.46 -4.17 -0.32
CA ILE A 63 9.24 -5.36 0.03
C ILE A 63 10.50 -4.95 0.79
N ARG A 64 10.68 -5.47 2.01
CA ARG A 64 11.91 -5.35 2.79
C ARG A 64 12.64 -6.69 2.79
N ARG A 65 13.78 -6.75 2.09
CA ARG A 65 14.54 -7.99 1.93
C ARG A 65 15.56 -8.24 3.03
N ASN A 66 15.92 -9.51 3.23
CA ASN A 66 17.02 -9.97 4.08
C ASN A 66 16.94 -9.44 5.53
N VAL A 67 15.77 -9.56 6.13
CA VAL A 67 15.54 -9.21 7.53
C VAL A 67 15.97 -10.37 8.43
N ASN A 68 16.96 -10.12 9.28
CA ASN A 68 17.42 -11.06 10.29
C ASN A 68 16.78 -10.74 11.63
N ILE A 69 16.42 -11.77 12.39
CA ILE A 69 15.82 -11.64 13.72
C ILE A 69 16.88 -11.99 14.76
N THR A 70 17.18 -11.07 15.66
CA THR A 70 18.13 -11.31 16.75
C THR A 70 17.44 -12.16 17.83
N ASN A 71 18.02 -13.30 18.19
CA ASN A 71 17.45 -14.20 19.19
C ASN A 71 17.42 -13.57 20.60
N GLY A 72 16.38 -13.88 21.39
CA GLY A 72 16.25 -13.47 22.79
C GLY A 72 15.91 -12.00 23.04
N VAL A 73 15.67 -11.20 22.00
CA VAL A 73 15.33 -9.77 22.13
C VAL A 73 14.03 -9.42 21.38
N HIS A 74 13.38 -8.34 21.81
CA HIS A 74 12.23 -7.79 21.09
C HIS A 74 12.71 -7.02 19.86
N ASN A 75 12.57 -7.63 18.69
CA ASN A 75 13.00 -7.03 17.41
C ASN A 75 11.94 -6.03 16.92
N VAL A 76 12.38 -4.80 16.60
CA VAL A 76 11.50 -3.77 16.02
C VAL A 76 11.88 -3.53 14.57
N ILE A 77 11.00 -3.94 13.66
CA ILE A 77 11.15 -3.77 12.22
C ILE A 77 10.26 -2.62 11.78
N ARG A 78 10.85 -1.58 11.19
CA ARG A 78 10.17 -0.39 10.68
C ARG A 78 10.16 -0.40 9.16
N ILE A 79 8.98 -0.29 8.55
CA ILE A 79 8.83 -0.26 7.10
C ILE A 79 8.02 0.97 6.70
N PRO A 80 8.57 1.89 5.89
CA PRO A 80 7.80 2.99 5.30
C PRO A 80 6.71 2.43 4.39
N ALA A 81 5.46 2.72 4.73
CA ALA A 81 4.29 2.24 4.02
C ALA A 81 3.18 3.29 4.00
N ALA A 82 3.56 4.56 3.93
CA ALA A 82 2.66 5.69 3.91
C ALA A 82 1.62 5.54 2.79
N GLN A 83 0.33 5.62 3.14
CA GLN A 83 -0.76 5.42 2.20
C GLN A 83 -1.70 6.62 2.15
N GLY A 84 -2.33 6.83 1.01
CA GLY A 84 -3.43 7.76 0.82
C GLY A 84 -4.54 7.10 0.01
N ASN A 85 -5.66 7.78 -0.16
CA ASN A 85 -6.75 7.27 -0.97
C ASN A 85 -6.88 8.07 -2.27
N LEU A 86 -7.28 7.40 -3.35
CA LEU A 86 -7.65 8.03 -4.61
C LEU A 86 -9.13 7.76 -4.90
N ARG A 87 -9.85 8.83 -5.18
CA ARG A 87 -11.22 8.81 -5.68
C ARG A 87 -11.29 9.62 -6.96
N VAL A 88 -11.88 9.01 -7.99
CA VAL A 88 -12.04 9.65 -9.31
C VAL A 88 -13.52 9.94 -9.54
N ASP A 89 -13.86 11.20 -9.78
CA ASP A 89 -15.21 11.64 -10.14
C ASP A 89 -15.18 12.29 -11.54
N GLN A 90 -16.34 12.45 -12.18
CA GLN A 90 -16.47 13.14 -13.48
C GLN A 90 -17.64 14.12 -13.46
N GLN A 91 -17.43 15.32 -13.99
CA GLN A 91 -18.47 16.34 -14.10
C GLN A 91 -19.61 15.87 -14.99
N GLY A 92 -20.85 16.13 -14.58
CA GLY A 92 -22.05 15.81 -15.36
C GLY A 92 -22.33 14.30 -15.54
N ARG A 93 -21.46 13.40 -15.04
CA ARG A 93 -21.64 11.96 -15.16
C ARG A 93 -21.83 11.32 -13.80
N ASN A 94 -23.01 10.74 -13.60
CA ASN A 94 -23.30 10.01 -12.37
C ASN A 94 -23.00 8.51 -12.43
N ALA A 95 -22.99 7.90 -13.61
CA ALA A 95 -22.69 6.49 -13.75
C ALA A 95 -21.20 6.21 -13.51
N PRO A 96 -20.83 5.27 -12.61
CA PRO A 96 -19.46 4.79 -12.46
C PRO A 96 -18.86 4.33 -13.79
N PHE A 97 -17.55 4.45 -13.92
CA PHE A 97 -16.80 3.98 -15.07
C PHE A 97 -15.42 3.50 -14.63
N PRO A 98 -14.81 2.54 -15.34
CA PRO A 98 -13.52 2.03 -14.94
C PRO A 98 -12.40 3.02 -15.26
N VAL A 99 -11.45 3.10 -14.34
CA VAL A 99 -10.24 3.92 -14.42
C VAL A 99 -9.05 3.02 -14.17
N VAL A 100 -8.08 3.08 -15.09
CA VAL A 100 -6.80 2.40 -14.94
C VAL A 100 -5.84 3.34 -14.22
N VAL A 101 -5.15 2.84 -13.20
CA VAL A 101 -4.12 3.57 -12.44
C VAL A 101 -2.78 2.94 -12.73
N ARG A 102 -1.76 3.77 -12.98
CA ARG A 102 -0.36 3.40 -13.17
C ARG A 102 0.52 4.29 -12.32
N ARG A 103 1.68 3.81 -11.91
CA ARG A 103 2.71 4.72 -11.38
C ARG A 103 3.14 5.67 -12.50
N LYS A 104 3.42 6.93 -12.17
CA LYS A 104 3.83 7.93 -13.17
C LYS A 104 5.05 7.44 -13.96
N GLY A 105 4.96 7.52 -15.28
CA GLY A 105 6.02 7.06 -16.20
C GLY A 105 6.13 5.53 -16.37
N GLN A 106 5.29 4.72 -15.72
CA GLN A 106 5.28 3.27 -15.90
C GLN A 106 4.16 2.83 -16.84
N ALA A 107 4.47 1.88 -17.73
CA ALA A 107 3.48 1.31 -18.65
C ALA A 107 2.57 0.25 -17.98
N ALA A 108 3.08 -0.41 -16.93
CA ALA A 108 2.37 -1.46 -16.23
C ALA A 108 1.11 -0.91 -15.53
N ILE A 109 0.00 -1.63 -15.71
CA ILE A 109 -1.25 -1.35 -15.00
C ILE A 109 -1.04 -1.75 -13.55
N LEU A 110 -1.20 -0.79 -12.64
CA LEU A 110 -1.11 -1.04 -11.21
C LEU A 110 -2.45 -1.52 -10.66
N ASN A 111 -3.54 -0.85 -11.04
CA ASN A 111 -4.88 -1.21 -10.61
C ASN A 111 -5.92 -0.77 -11.65
N THR A 112 -7.08 -1.40 -11.64
CA THR A 112 -8.28 -0.91 -12.33
C THR A 112 -9.39 -0.77 -11.28
N GLN A 113 -9.81 0.46 -11.01
CA GLN A 113 -10.87 0.76 -10.04
C GLN A 113 -12.09 1.40 -10.73
N LEU A 114 -13.23 1.39 -10.06
CA LEU A 114 -14.38 2.15 -10.52
C LEU A 114 -14.31 3.61 -10.02
N ALA A 115 -14.71 4.54 -10.88
CA ALA A 115 -14.94 5.92 -10.50
C ALA A 115 -15.99 5.99 -9.37
N LYS A 116 -15.90 7.02 -8.53
CA LYS A 116 -16.64 7.26 -7.29
C LYS A 116 -16.25 6.39 -6.11
N GLU A 117 -15.52 5.30 -6.32
CA GLU A 117 -14.96 4.51 -5.24
C GLU A 117 -13.63 5.09 -4.77
N SER A 118 -13.43 5.04 -3.45
CA SER A 118 -12.16 5.40 -2.82
C SER A 118 -11.31 4.14 -2.70
N PHE A 119 -10.11 4.15 -3.28
CA PHE A 119 -9.18 3.05 -3.20
C PHE A 119 -7.87 3.50 -2.56
N ARG A 120 -7.31 2.68 -1.67
CA ARG A 120 -6.08 2.99 -0.92
C ARG A 120 -4.85 2.61 -1.73
N TYR A 121 -3.92 3.54 -1.88
CA TYR A 121 -2.64 3.36 -2.56
C TYR A 121 -1.48 3.82 -1.67
N LEU A 122 -0.29 3.33 -1.95
CA LEU A 122 0.94 3.90 -1.41
C LEU A 122 1.06 5.37 -1.88
N ALA A 123 1.50 6.28 -1.01
CA ALA A 123 1.71 7.66 -1.39
C ALA A 123 2.75 7.78 -2.52
N GLY A 124 2.52 8.69 -3.46
CA GLY A 124 3.36 8.87 -4.64
C GLY A 124 2.64 9.45 -5.86
N ASP A 125 3.33 9.47 -6.98
CA ASP A 125 2.84 10.01 -8.24
C ASP A 125 2.30 8.92 -9.17
N TYR A 126 1.12 9.16 -9.72
CA TYR A 126 0.37 8.23 -10.55
C TYR A 126 -0.13 8.91 -11.83
N GLU A 127 -0.29 8.12 -12.87
CA GLU A 127 -1.07 8.45 -14.07
C GLU A 127 -2.34 7.62 -14.03
N ILE A 128 -3.48 8.28 -14.24
CA ILE A 128 -4.76 7.59 -14.43
C ILE A 128 -5.20 7.70 -15.88
N GLU A 129 -5.93 6.70 -16.34
CA GLU A 129 -6.54 6.66 -17.67
C GLU A 129 -8.01 6.28 -17.56
N THR A 130 -8.90 7.12 -18.10
CA THR A 130 -10.32 6.78 -18.16
C THR A 130 -10.57 5.76 -19.25
N LEU A 131 -11.30 4.69 -18.94
CA LEU A 131 -11.76 3.72 -19.93
C LEU A 131 -13.10 4.16 -20.54
N THR A 132 -13.17 5.44 -20.90
CA THR A 132 -14.29 6.05 -21.62
C THR A 132 -13.90 6.33 -23.07
N LEU A 133 -14.86 6.72 -23.91
CA LEU A 133 -14.59 7.29 -25.22
C LEU A 133 -14.88 8.80 -25.19
N PRO A 134 -13.91 9.66 -25.53
CA PRO A 134 -12.49 9.35 -25.73
C PRO A 134 -11.79 8.95 -24.42
N ARG A 135 -10.68 8.23 -24.54
CA ARG A 135 -9.79 7.92 -23.41
C ARG A 135 -8.99 9.16 -23.07
N ARG A 136 -8.90 9.50 -21.78
CA ARG A 136 -8.13 10.65 -21.30
C ARG A 136 -7.20 10.23 -20.18
N LYS A 137 -6.05 10.88 -20.09
CA LYS A 137 -5.02 10.63 -19.08
C LYS A 137 -4.84 11.85 -18.19
N PHE A 138 -4.59 11.61 -16.91
CA PHE A 138 -4.37 12.66 -15.92
C PHE A 138 -3.27 12.24 -14.94
N ASP A 139 -2.42 13.18 -14.57
CA ASP A 139 -1.44 12.98 -13.49
C ASP A 139 -2.08 13.30 -12.14
N VAL A 140 -1.79 12.48 -11.13
CA VAL A 140 -2.26 12.69 -9.76
C VAL A 140 -1.17 12.31 -8.76
N THR A 141 -0.98 13.17 -7.77
CA THR A 141 -0.13 12.89 -6.61
C THR A 141 -1.04 12.51 -5.44
N ILE A 142 -0.78 11.35 -4.84
CA ILE A 142 -1.47 10.84 -3.65
C ILE A 142 -0.58 11.14 -2.45
N GLU A 143 -1.11 11.93 -1.52
CA GLU A 143 -0.43 12.29 -0.28
C GLU A 143 -0.77 11.33 0.88
N PRO A 144 0.15 11.12 1.83
CA PRO A 144 -0.10 10.27 3.00
C PRO A 144 -1.28 10.77 3.86
N GLY A 145 -2.17 9.85 4.26
CA GLY A 145 -3.27 10.11 5.17
C GLY A 145 -4.45 10.90 4.58
N ASP A 146 -4.33 11.39 3.35
CA ASP A 146 -5.38 12.18 2.69
C ASP A 146 -6.16 11.36 1.65
N THR A 147 -7.37 11.82 1.34
CA THR A 147 -8.17 11.31 0.22
C THR A 147 -8.11 12.28 -0.94
N LYS A 148 -7.29 11.95 -1.93
CA LYS A 148 -7.20 12.69 -3.18
C LYS A 148 -8.43 12.42 -4.04
N ALA A 149 -9.38 13.34 -4.01
CA ALA A 149 -10.49 13.38 -4.95
C ALA A 149 -10.12 14.21 -6.17
N ILE A 150 -10.27 13.64 -7.36
CA ILE A 150 -10.11 14.38 -8.62
C ILE A 150 -11.43 14.41 -9.36
N THR A 151 -11.73 15.53 -10.02
CA THR A 151 -12.93 15.68 -10.82
C THR A 151 -12.53 15.92 -12.27
N LEU A 152 -12.79 14.92 -13.11
CA LEU A 152 -12.50 14.99 -14.53
C LEU A 152 -13.57 15.82 -15.25
N PRO A 153 -13.19 16.62 -16.25
CA PRO A 153 -14.14 17.37 -17.07
C PRO A 153 -14.95 16.47 -18.01
#